data_AF-A0A350J958-F1
#
_entry.id   AF-A0A350J958-F1
#
_cell.length_a   1.000
_cell.length_b   1.000
_cell.length_c   1.000
_cell.angle_alpha   90.00
_cell.angle_beta   90.00
_cell.angle_gamma   90.00
#
_symmetry.space_group_name_H-M   'P 1'
#
loop_
_entity.id
_entity.type
_entity.pdbx_description
1 polymer ?
#
loop_
_entity_poly.entity_id
_entity_poly.type
_entity_poly.pdbx_seq_one_letter_code
_entity_poly.pdbx_strand_id
1 'polypeptide(L)' 'MLLPKRVKHRKQHRGRLTGKATRGNKVVYGDYGIIATEPCWIRSNQIEAARIAINRYVKRGGKV' A
#
# COMPACT_ATOMS: atom_id res chain seq x y z
N MET A 1 10.57 -5.14 3.59
CA MET A 1 10.85 -5.06 2.14
C MET A 1 9.98 -6.09 1.43
N LEU A 2 8.95 -5.64 0.74
CA LEU A 2 7.95 -6.45 0.07
C LEU A 2 8.35 -6.60 -1.40
N LEU A 3 8.77 -7.79 -1.79
CA LEU A 3 9.11 -8.13 -3.16
C LEU A 3 8.64 -9.57 -3.45
N PRO A 4 8.06 -9.85 -4.63
CA PRO A 4 7.71 -11.22 -5.01
C PRO A 4 8.95 -12.12 -5.09
N LYS A 5 8.82 -13.36 -4.62
CA LYS A 5 9.90 -14.37 -4.67
C LYS A 5 10.32 -14.72 -6.10
N ARG A 6 9.36 -14.79 -7.03
CA ARG A 6 9.61 -15.09 -8.45
C ARG A 6 8.72 -14.24 -9.32
N VAL A 7 9.29 -13.65 -10.37
CA VAL A 7 8.57 -12.92 -11.42
C VAL A 7 8.88 -13.55 -12.78
N LYS A 8 7.90 -13.58 -13.69
CA LYS A 8 8.08 -14.14 -15.04
C LYS A 8 9.12 -13.34 -15.86
N HIS A 9 9.11 -12.02 -15.74
CA HIS A 9 10.05 -11.11 -16.40
C HIS A 9 10.61 -10.11 -15.39
N ARG A 10 11.94 -9.90 -15.41
CA ARG A 10 12.65 -9.05 -14.45
C ARG A 10 12.57 -7.55 -14.74
N LYS A 11 12.37 -7.18 -16.02
CA LYS A 11 12.28 -5.78 -16.46
C LYS A 11 10.87 -5.52 -16.97
N GLN A 12 10.27 -4.43 -16.52
CA GLN A 12 8.93 -4.01 -16.89
C GLN A 12 8.93 -2.51 -17.19
N HIS A 13 8.08 -2.08 -18.12
CA HIS A 13 7.81 -0.67 -18.33
C HIS A 13 6.90 -0.14 -17.22
N ARG A 14 7.12 1.11 -16.81
CA ARG A 14 6.46 1.69 -15.64
C ARG A 14 4.97 2.04 -15.87
N GLY A 15 4.55 2.28 -17.11
CA GLY A 15 3.18 2.68 -17.43
C GLY A 15 2.85 4.13 -17.04
N ARG A 16 1.56 4.49 -17.08
CA ARG A 16 1.05 5.84 -16.77
C ARG A 16 0.07 5.79 -15.60
N LEU A 17 0.14 6.77 -14.70
CA LEU A 17 -0.81 6.96 -13.60
C LEU A 17 -1.91 7.92 -14.05
N THR A 18 -3.02 7.40 -14.57
CA THR A 18 -4.13 8.22 -15.07
C THR A 18 -5.47 7.64 -14.62
N GLY A 19 -6.46 8.52 -14.45
CA GLY A 19 -7.83 8.12 -14.11
C GLY A 19 -8.07 7.91 -12.61
N LYS A 20 -9.27 7.45 -12.28
CA LYS A 20 -9.71 7.17 -10.90
C LYS A 20 -9.64 5.67 -10.62
N ALA A 21 -9.45 5.30 -9.35
CA ALA A 21 -9.47 3.91 -8.92
C ALA A 21 -10.86 3.28 -9.12
N THR A 22 -10.93 2.19 -9.89
CA THR A 22 -12.17 1.45 -10.17
C THR A 22 -12.43 0.33 -9.16
N ARG A 23 -11.40 -0.11 -8.43
CA ARG A 23 -11.44 -1.19 -7.43
C ARG A 23 -10.55 -0.84 -6.23
N GLY A 24 -10.79 -1.50 -5.09
CA GLY A 24 -9.99 -1.30 -3.88
C GLY A 24 -10.15 0.07 -3.23
N ASN A 25 -11.26 0.75 -3.48
CA ASN A 25 -11.57 2.11 -3.01
C ASN A 25 -12.62 2.14 -1.88
N LYS A 26 -12.92 0.99 -1.27
CA LYS A 26 -13.81 0.85 -0.11
C LYS A 26 -13.09 0.09 0.98
N VAL A 27 -13.45 0.35 2.24
CA VAL A 27 -12.98 -0.44 3.39
C VAL A 27 -13.72 -1.77 3.37
N VAL A 28 -12.97 -2.86 3.23
CA VAL A 28 -13.51 -4.24 3.20
C VAL A 28 -13.29 -4.95 4.54
N TYR A 29 -12.21 -4.61 5.24
CA TYR A 29 -11.85 -5.21 6.52
C TYR A 29 -11.52 -4.10 7.53
N GLY A 30 -11.91 -4.33 8.78
CA GLY A 30 -11.74 -3.36 9.86
C GLY A 30 -12.75 -2.21 9.78
N ASP A 31 -12.64 -1.31 10.75
CA ASP A 31 -13.60 -0.21 10.91
C ASP A 31 -13.11 1.09 10.26
N TYR A 32 -11.80 1.23 10.05
CA TYR A 32 -11.15 2.44 9.56
C TYR A 32 -10.20 2.14 8.40
N GLY A 33 -10.05 3.09 7.47
CA GLY A 33 -9.13 2.99 6.35
C GLY A 33 -8.60 4.34 5.89
N ILE A 34 -7.51 4.30 5.13
CA ILE A 34 -6.87 5.48 4.53
C ILE A 34 -7.07 5.41 3.02
N ILE A 35 -7.56 6.49 2.42
CA ILE A 35 -7.75 6.63 0.97
C ILE A 35 -6.82 7.70 0.41
N ALA A 36 -6.21 7.42 -0.73
CA ALA A 36 -5.39 8.39 -1.45
C ALA A 36 -6.28 9.32 -2.27
N THR A 37 -5.99 10.63 -2.21
CA THR A 37 -6.66 11.66 -3.02
C THR A 37 -5.93 11.95 -4.33
N GLU A 38 -4.65 11.57 -4.42
CA GLU A 38 -3.77 11.84 -5.55
C GLU A 38 -3.02 10.57 -6.00
N PRO A 39 -2.70 10.46 -7.30
CA PRO A 39 -1.92 9.34 -7.82
C PRO A 39 -0.43 9.48 -7.50
N CYS A 40 0.19 8.44 -6.93
CA CYS A 40 1.63 8.41 -6.73
C CYS A 40 2.21 6.98 -6.80
N TRP A 41 3.52 6.89 -7.03
CA TRP A 41 4.26 5.62 -6.94
C TRP A 41 4.78 5.43 -5.52
N ILE A 42 4.27 4.42 -4.82
CA ILE A 42 4.69 4.11 -3.44
C ILE A 42 5.75 3.00 -3.46
N ARG A 43 6.86 3.22 -2.75
CA ARG A 43 7.96 2.26 -2.60
C ARG A 43 7.73 1.37 -1.38
N SER A 44 8.32 0.17 -1.38
CA SER A 44 8.18 -0.77 -0.26
C SER A 44 8.67 -0.22 1.08
N ASN A 45 9.70 0.61 1.10
CA ASN A 45 10.22 1.19 2.34
C ASN A 45 9.26 2.21 2.96
N GLN A 46 8.50 2.96 2.14
CA GLN A 46 7.48 3.90 2.61
C GLN A 46 6.32 3.14 3.27
N ILE A 47 5.88 2.03 2.69
CA ILE A 47 4.84 1.16 3.27
C ILE A 47 5.31 0.61 4.62
N GLU A 48 6.56 0.14 4.70
CA GLU A 48 7.09 -0.41 5.95
C GLU A 48 7.21 0.67 7.04
N ALA A 49 7.66 1.87 6.68
CA ALA A 49 7.73 2.99 7.61
C ALA A 49 6.34 3.35 8.17
N ALA A 50 5.32 3.42 7.31
CA ALA A 50 3.95 3.68 7.71
C ALA A 50 3.41 2.56 8.63
N ARG A 51 3.62 1.29 8.27
CA ARG A 51 3.19 0.14 9.08
C ARG A 51 3.83 0.16 10.47
N ILE A 52 5.12 0.47 10.56
CA ILE A 52 5.83 0.58 11.85
C ILE A 52 5.26 1.74 12.69
N ALA A 53 5.03 2.90 12.07
CA ALA A 53 4.46 4.06 12.75
C ALA A 53 3.08 3.75 13.35
N ILE A 54 2.19 3.16 12.56
CA ILE A 54 0.84 2.75 13.01
C ILE A 54 0.95 1.77 14.18
N ASN A 55 1.69 0.67 14.02
CA ASN A 55 1.82 -0.35 15.06
C ASN A 55 2.44 0.18 16.36
N ARG A 56 3.38 1.13 16.28
CA ARG A 56 3.95 1.77 17.48
C ARG A 56 2.94 2.66 18.17
N TYR A 57 2.16 3.43 17.41
CA TYR A 57 1.13 4.32 17.96
C TYR A 57 0.05 3.55 18.73
N VAL A 58 -0.44 2.44 18.15
CA VAL A 58 -1.43 1.57 18.82
C VAL A 58 -0.82 0.64 19.87
N LYS A 59 0.47 0.80 20.20
CA LYS A 59 1.22 -0.05 21.15
C LYS A 59 1.11 -1.55 20.82
N ARG A 60 1.07 -1.88 19.52
CA ARG A 60 0.88 -3.24 18.97
C ARG A 60 -0.47 -3.88 19.33
N GLY A 61 -1.45 -3.08 19.75
CA GLY A 61 -2.83 -3.52 19.95
C GLY A 61 -3.64 -3.47 18.66
N GLY A 62 -4.54 -4.45 18.48
CA GLY A 62 -5.41 -4.54 17.31
C GLY A 62 -4.75 -5.17 16.08
N LYS A 63 -5.54 -5.33 15.02
CA LYS A 63 -5.09 -5.83 13.72
C LYS A 63 -4.98 -4.65 12.75
N VAL A 64 -3.83 -4.58 12.08
CA VAL A 64 -3.49 -3.60 11.04
C VAL A 64 -3.29 -4.34 9.73
#